data_AF-A0A060BS27-F1
#
_entry.id   AF-A0A060BS27-F1
#
_cell.length_a   1.000
_cell.length_b   1.000
_cell.length_c   1.000
_cell.angle_alpha   90.00
_cell.angle_beta   90.00
_cell.angle_gamma   90.00
#
_symmetry.space_group_name_H-M   'P 1'
#
loop_
_entity.id
_entity.type
_entity.pdbx_description
1 polymer ?
#
loop_
_entity_poly.entity_id
_entity_poly.type
_entity_poly.pdbx_seq_one_letter_code
_entity_poly.pdbx_strand_id
1 'polypeptide(L)'
;MLKYVDPFIGTTNFGTTNPGAVCPNGLMSVSPFNVMGSADNKYDKDARWWSTPYDNTNSYFTGFSHVNLSGVGCPDLGSRLLMPTTGDLDVDFHNYGSKYKDEAASPGYYTTY
;
A
#
# COMPACT_ATOMS: atom_id res chain seq x y z
N MET A 1 -11.94 3.56 -22.05
CA MET A 1 -12.48 3.92 -20.71
C MET A 1 -11.44 3.77 -19.61
N LEU A 2 -10.67 2.67 -19.55
CA LEU A 2 -9.66 2.44 -18.49
C LEU A 2 -8.59 3.54 -18.38
N LYS A 3 -8.21 4.16 -19.51
CA LYS A 3 -7.24 5.29 -19.56
C LYS A 3 -7.66 6.57 -18.85
N TYR A 4 -8.90 6.67 -18.36
CA TYR A 4 -9.39 7.83 -17.61
C TYR A 4 -9.31 7.64 -16.08
N VAL A 5 -8.97 6.43 -15.63
CA VAL A 5 -8.86 6.13 -14.20
C VAL A 5 -7.40 6.29 -13.79
N ASP A 6 -7.16 7.10 -12.77
CA ASP A 6 -5.88 7.25 -12.11
C ASP A 6 -5.99 6.72 -10.66
N PRO A 7 -5.44 5.52 -10.36
CA PRO A 7 -5.51 4.92 -9.04
C PRO A 7 -4.71 5.66 -7.94
N PHE A 8 -3.83 6.59 -8.30
CA PHE A 8 -3.05 7.36 -7.34
C PHE A 8 -3.82 8.57 -6.79
N ILE A 9 -4.98 8.92 -7.36
CA ILE A 9 -5.81 10.00 -6.83
C ILE A 9 -6.43 9.57 -5.50
N GLY A 10 -6.23 10.40 -4.47
CA GLY A 10 -6.75 10.18 -3.11
C GLY A 10 -5.85 9.34 -2.19
N THR A 11 -4.68 8.92 -2.68
CA THR A 11 -3.74 8.10 -1.90
C THR A 11 -2.80 8.91 -1.01
N THR A 12 -3.07 10.21 -0.84
CA THR A 12 -2.38 11.07 0.12
C THR A 12 -3.33 12.12 0.66
N ASN A 13 -2.88 12.94 1.62
CA ASN A 13 -3.68 14.00 2.25
C ASN A 13 -5.03 13.49 2.82
N PHE A 14 -5.00 12.36 3.52
CA PHE A 14 -6.17 11.76 4.18
C PHE A 14 -7.31 11.30 3.27
N GLY A 15 -7.08 11.15 1.95
CA GLY A 15 -8.09 10.56 1.05
C GLY A 15 -8.34 9.07 1.32
N THR A 16 -7.34 8.35 1.83
CA THR A 16 -7.41 6.92 2.26
C THR A 16 -7.81 5.94 1.15
N THR A 17 -7.62 6.32 -0.12
CA THR A 17 -7.69 5.38 -1.24
C THR A 17 -6.36 4.65 -1.38
N ASN A 18 -6.32 3.61 -2.21
CA ASN A 18 -5.10 2.86 -2.48
C ASN A 18 -5.00 2.49 -3.97
N PRO A 19 -3.79 2.42 -4.55
CA PRO A 19 -3.59 2.15 -5.98
C PRO A 19 -3.61 0.65 -6.30
N GLY A 20 -4.10 -0.18 -5.38
CA GLY A 20 -4.04 -1.64 -5.47
C GLY A 20 -4.89 -2.22 -6.61
N ALA A 21 -4.51 -3.41 -7.05
CA ALA A 21 -5.26 -4.18 -8.03
C ALA A 21 -6.51 -4.79 -7.40
N VAL A 22 -7.67 -4.42 -7.93
CA VAL A 22 -8.98 -4.93 -7.48
C VAL A 22 -9.95 -5.01 -8.67
N CYS A 23 -10.76 -6.07 -8.71
CA CYS A 23 -11.87 -6.19 -9.66
C CYS A 23 -13.08 -5.36 -9.16
N PRO A 24 -14.02 -4.95 -10.03
CA PRO A 24 -15.25 -4.32 -9.58
C PRO A 24 -15.97 -5.18 -8.53
N ASN A 25 -16.22 -4.63 -7.34
CA ASN A 25 -16.79 -5.32 -6.18
C ASN A 25 -15.99 -6.56 -5.70
N GLY A 26 -14.69 -6.61 -5.99
CA GLY A 26 -13.81 -7.68 -5.57
C GLY A 26 -13.53 -7.65 -4.06
N LEU A 27 -13.57 -8.83 -3.43
CA LEU A 27 -13.19 -8.99 -2.02
C LEU A 27 -11.68 -8.88 -1.83
N MET A 28 -10.90 -9.44 -2.76
CA MET A 28 -9.45 -9.38 -2.73
C MET A 28 -9.00 -8.08 -3.41
N SER A 29 -8.36 -7.22 -2.63
CA SER A 29 -7.75 -5.98 -3.08
C SER A 29 -6.27 -6.05 -2.74
N VAL A 30 -5.43 -6.25 -3.76
CA VAL A 30 -3.99 -6.40 -3.58
C VAL A 30 -3.35 -5.03 -3.69
N SER A 31 -2.99 -4.44 -2.55
CA SER A 31 -2.49 -3.06 -2.48
C SER A 31 -1.07 -3.03 -1.92
N PRO A 32 -0.22 -2.12 -2.43
CA PRO A 32 1.09 -1.91 -1.81
C PRO A 32 0.94 -1.43 -0.37
N PHE A 33 1.88 -1.86 0.49
CA PHE A 33 1.90 -1.49 1.89
C PHE A 33 3.21 -0.77 2.25
N ASN A 34 3.11 0.53 2.54
CA ASN A 34 4.27 1.41 2.77
C ASN A 34 4.14 2.28 4.03
N VAL A 35 3.21 1.94 4.93
CA VAL A 35 2.87 2.77 6.11
C VAL A 35 3.26 2.14 7.45
N MET A 36 4.02 1.04 7.44
CA MET A 36 4.42 0.31 8.65
C MET A 36 5.27 1.15 9.62
N GLY A 37 5.94 2.18 9.13
CA GLY A 37 6.99 2.88 9.88
C GLY A 37 8.32 2.82 9.16
N SER A 38 8.97 3.96 8.93
CA SER A 38 10.39 4.03 8.57
C SER A 38 10.90 5.45 8.78
N ALA A 39 12.20 5.60 9.06
CA ALA A 39 12.84 6.92 9.09
C ALA A 39 12.75 7.66 7.74
N ASP A 40 12.57 6.93 6.64
CA ASP A 40 12.40 7.47 5.30
C ASP A 40 10.95 7.86 4.97
N ASN A 41 9.98 7.43 5.79
CA ASN A 41 8.57 7.69 5.56
C ASN A 41 8.14 9.03 6.14
N LYS A 42 7.23 9.71 5.45
CA LYS A 42 6.66 10.97 5.92
C LYS A 42 5.54 10.73 6.91
N TYR A 43 4.77 9.67 6.70
CA TYR A 43 3.59 9.34 7.49
C TYR A 43 3.53 7.85 7.81
N ASP A 44 3.17 7.53 9.05
CA ASP A 44 3.01 6.16 9.52
C ASP A 44 1.57 5.92 9.98
N LYS A 45 1.07 4.70 9.78
CA LYS A 45 -0.32 4.32 10.10
C LYS A 45 -0.67 4.55 11.58
N ASP A 46 0.30 4.32 12.47
CA ASP A 46 0.08 4.33 13.93
C ASP A 46 0.23 5.75 14.53
N ALA A 47 0.73 6.72 13.76
CA ALA A 47 0.99 8.07 14.27
C ALA A 47 -0.26 8.98 14.30
N ARG A 48 -1.30 8.69 13.50
CA ARG A 48 -2.40 9.66 13.25
C ARG A 48 -3.80 9.05 13.11
N TRP A 49 -4.05 7.87 13.72
CA TRP A 49 -5.33 7.16 13.57
C TRP A 49 -5.71 7.02 12.08
N TRP A 50 -4.78 6.47 11.29
CA TRP A 50 -4.85 6.57 9.84
C TRP A 50 -4.87 5.20 9.17
N SER A 51 -5.96 4.95 8.47
CA SER A 51 -6.42 3.62 8.04
C SER A 51 -6.13 3.35 6.58
N THR A 52 -4.93 3.71 6.12
CA THR A 52 -4.54 3.50 4.73
C THR A 52 -3.41 2.47 4.67
N PRO A 53 -3.44 1.50 3.74
CA PRO A 53 -2.29 0.64 3.50
C PRO A 53 -1.16 1.39 2.77
N TYR A 54 -1.47 2.50 2.09
CA TYR A 54 -0.56 3.18 1.19
C TYR A 54 -0.63 4.70 1.33
N ASP A 55 0.52 5.36 1.30
CA ASP A 55 0.64 6.80 1.05
C ASP A 55 1.64 7.11 -0.07
N ASN A 56 1.24 7.97 -1.02
CA ASN A 56 2.07 8.28 -2.19
C ASN A 56 3.38 9.03 -1.88
N THR A 57 3.54 9.56 -0.67
CA THR A 57 4.75 10.29 -0.27
C THR A 57 5.76 9.42 0.47
N ASN A 58 5.38 8.20 0.84
CA ASN A 58 6.28 7.23 1.46
C ASN A 58 7.13 6.52 0.39
N SER A 59 8.33 6.13 0.78
CA SER A 59 9.31 5.51 -0.12
C SER A 59 9.83 4.17 0.39
N TYR A 60 9.34 3.71 1.54
CA TYR A 60 9.72 2.44 2.16
C TYR A 60 8.58 1.43 2.08
N PHE A 61 8.80 0.33 1.36
CA PHE A 61 7.83 -0.71 1.08
C PHE A 61 8.04 -1.92 1.96
N THR A 62 6.93 -2.52 2.37
CA THR A 62 6.91 -3.66 3.30
C THR A 62 6.06 -4.83 2.78
N GLY A 63 5.62 -4.77 1.51
CA GLY A 63 4.90 -5.86 0.86
C GLY A 63 3.50 -5.49 0.39
N PHE A 64 2.72 -6.50 0.01
CA PHE A 64 1.36 -6.36 -0.51
C PHE A 64 0.32 -6.88 0.48
N SER A 65 -0.66 -6.03 0.84
CA SER A 65 -1.84 -6.44 1.61
C SER A 65 -2.97 -6.91 0.69
N HIS A 66 -3.75 -7.92 1.09
CA HIS A 66 -4.72 -8.58 0.20
C HIS A 66 -6.20 -8.28 0.49
N VAL A 67 -6.49 -7.61 1.59
CA VAL A 67 -7.85 -7.17 1.96
C VAL A 67 -7.76 -5.78 2.54
N ASN A 68 -8.26 -4.78 1.83
CA ASN A 68 -8.10 -3.37 2.17
C ASN A 68 -9.43 -2.63 2.06
N LEU A 69 -9.66 -1.68 2.97
CA LEU A 69 -10.72 -0.69 2.83
C LEU A 69 -10.21 0.52 2.04
N SER A 70 -11.11 1.19 1.34
CA SER A 70 -10.79 2.38 0.54
C SER A 70 -11.73 3.52 0.94
N GLY A 71 -11.17 4.65 1.36
CA GLY A 71 -11.96 5.84 1.72
C GLY A 71 -12.53 5.84 3.14
N VAL A 72 -11.95 5.08 4.07
CA VAL A 72 -12.46 4.95 5.46
C VAL A 72 -11.60 5.73 6.46
N GLY A 73 -12.25 6.26 7.50
CA GLY A 73 -11.58 7.02 8.57
C GLY A 73 -11.30 6.25 9.87
N CYS A 74 -11.65 4.96 9.93
CA CYS A 74 -11.40 4.11 11.11
C CYS A 74 -10.51 2.91 10.71
N PRO A 75 -9.43 2.60 11.46
CA PRO A 75 -8.49 1.55 11.09
C PRO A 75 -9.15 0.19 11.21
N ASP A 76 -9.32 -0.47 10.07
CA ASP A 76 -9.79 -1.85 10.02
C ASP A 76 -9.28 -2.54 8.74
N LEU A 77 -9.16 -3.87 8.80
CA LEU A 77 -8.62 -4.74 7.74
C LEU A 77 -7.14 -4.44 7.39
N GLY A 78 -6.64 -4.94 6.25
CA GLY A 78 -5.22 -5.15 5.97
C GLY A 78 -4.80 -6.61 6.07
N SER A 79 -5.72 -7.54 5.76
CA SER A 79 -5.50 -8.97 6.00
C SER A 79 -4.50 -9.55 5.00
N ARG A 80 -3.40 -10.10 5.54
CA ARG A 80 -2.24 -10.73 4.86
C ARG A 80 -1.32 -9.78 4.08
N LEU A 81 -0.21 -9.43 4.73
CA LEU A 81 0.96 -8.80 4.13
C LEU A 81 1.89 -9.87 3.54
N LEU A 82 2.25 -9.74 2.26
CA LEU A 82 3.18 -10.62 1.58
C LEU A 82 4.31 -9.79 0.96
N MET A 83 5.54 -10.05 1.39
CA MET A 83 6.74 -9.43 0.84
C MET A 83 7.61 -10.51 0.18
N PRO A 84 7.92 -10.40 -1.12
CA PRO A 84 8.97 -11.23 -1.72
C PRO A 84 10.34 -10.76 -1.21
N THR A 85 11.09 -11.67 -0.59
CA THR A 85 12.44 -11.41 -0.07
C THR A 85 13.43 -12.41 -0.64
N THR A 86 14.71 -12.07 -0.57
CA THR A 86 15.82 -12.95 -0.97
C THR A 86 16.82 -13.05 0.17
N GLY A 87 17.46 -14.21 0.35
CA GLY A 87 18.38 -14.47 1.45
C GLY A 87 17.70 -15.17 2.62
N ASP A 88 18.23 -14.99 3.82
CA ASP A 88 17.70 -15.60 5.03
C ASP A 88 16.35 -14.97 5.43
N LEU A 89 15.47 -15.77 6.02
CA LEU A 89 14.17 -15.31 6.47
C LEU A 89 14.33 -14.32 7.63
N ASP A 90 13.91 -13.08 7.39
CA ASP A 90 13.70 -12.07 8.42
C ASP A 90 12.23 -11.67 8.45
N VAL A 91 11.69 -11.51 9.66
CA VAL A 91 10.30 -11.12 9.93
C VAL A 91 10.19 -9.68 10.45
N ASP A 92 11.32 -8.98 10.63
CA ASP A 92 11.36 -7.57 10.97
C ASP A 92 11.31 -6.70 9.71
N PHE A 93 10.28 -5.86 9.61
CA PHE A 93 10.05 -4.99 8.45
C PHE A 93 11.14 -3.92 8.29
N HIS A 94 11.89 -3.60 9.34
CA HIS A 94 13.06 -2.73 9.23
C HIS A 94 14.22 -3.38 8.47
N ASN A 95 14.23 -4.71 8.38
CA ASN A 95 15.30 -5.47 7.75
C ASN A 95 14.87 -6.04 6.39
N TYR A 96 13.64 -6.58 6.30
CA TYR A 96 13.13 -7.12 5.03
C TYR A 96 12.55 -6.06 4.09
N GLY A 97 12.13 -4.92 4.64
CA GLY A 97 11.56 -3.83 3.86
C GLY A 97 12.60 -3.20 2.95
N SER A 98 12.14 -2.57 1.88
CA SER A 98 13.04 -1.97 0.90
C SER A 98 12.49 -0.65 0.37
N LYS A 99 13.39 0.21 -0.09
CA LYS A 99 12.99 1.30 -0.98
C LYS A 99 12.52 0.71 -2.31
N TYR A 100 11.60 1.42 -2.93
CA TYR A 100 11.01 1.02 -4.20
C TYR A 100 10.82 2.24 -5.09
N LYS A 101 10.66 2.00 -6.38
CA LYS A 101 10.52 3.04 -7.40
C LYS A 101 9.76 2.52 -8.61
N ASP A 102 9.59 3.40 -9.60
CA ASP A 102 9.03 3.05 -10.90
C ASP A 102 7.62 2.42 -10.78
N GLU A 103 6.80 2.97 -9.88
CA GLU A 103 5.43 2.53 -9.65
C GLU A 103 4.53 2.79 -10.86
N ALA A 104 3.69 1.81 -11.17
CA ALA A 104 2.61 1.97 -12.14
C ALA A 104 1.35 1.26 -11.68
N ALA A 105 0.22 1.93 -11.83
CA ALA A 105 -1.10 1.42 -11.47
C ALA A 105 -2.11 1.67 -12.58
N SER A 106 -3.00 0.72 -12.80
CA SER A 106 -4.17 0.85 -13.68
C SER A 106 -5.29 -0.06 -13.16
N PRO A 107 -6.54 0.06 -13.65
CA PRO A 107 -7.63 -0.79 -13.15
C PRO A 107 -7.31 -2.29 -13.23
N GLY A 108 -7.21 -2.94 -12.07
CA GLY A 108 -6.87 -4.37 -11.93
C GLY A 108 -5.37 -4.70 -11.99
N TYR A 109 -4.47 -3.71 -11.96
CA TYR A 109 -3.02 -3.93 -12.05
C TYR A 109 -2.23 -2.91 -11.24
N TYR A 110 -1.20 -3.38 -10.53
CA TYR A 110 -0.20 -2.57 -9.86
C TYR A 110 1.18 -3.24 -9.99
N THR A 111 2.23 -2.44 -10.16
CA THR A 111 3.62 -2.90 -10.18
C THR A 111 4.56 -1.85 -9.59
N THR A 112 5.71 -2.32 -9.10
CA THR A 112 6.79 -1.52 -8.54
C THR A 112 8.11 -2.29 -8.66
N TYR A 113 9.25 -1.61 -8.57
CA TYR A 113 10.59 -2.19 -8.57
C TYR A 113 11.35 -1.89 -7.27
#